data_AF-R9JZ34-F1
#
_entry.id   AF-R9JZ34-F1
#
_cell.length_a   1.000
_cell.length_b   1.000
_cell.length_c   1.000
_cell.angle_alpha   90.00
_cell.angle_beta   90.00
_cell.angle_gamma   90.00
#
_symmetry.space_group_name_H-M   'P 1'
#
loop_
_entity.id
_entity.type
_entity.pdbx_description
1 polymer ?
#
loop_
_entity_poly.entity_id
_entity_poly.type
_entity_poly.pdbx_seq_one_letter_code
_entity_poly.pdbx_strand_id
1 'polypeptide(L)'
;MNKSIHKKFPFSIIMVLMIMTGCSGRSESAPEASHSNPFQGNEQEAESMQDQDGSSAAADSLSESCRDIFEEAARSKTADTLEIISRLVARIGESGYPAVDCQNQVNMVNSDQAVNFCGQAEEGKNAELTIFTAEYTGGVTQYNLQAEAGKLSVAKSYYHYENGKLNQKSTYTYPADFWQYTDEGYLLFRGSYFMQDYYVYTLSDVSACTALRVEPLDETCREMNRKYILPIGYGRNNLFLEDWSESDFGGLDFYDLFDKCYPWVHGEEVPYKMDDNLGTGAVYRIPEEEFAQVICPYLQISLEMLRSKTTYFPEDHTYEYKPRGLHEAEFGDVPYPEVVDCKNNPDGTVTLTVNAVFLRKDTSRAFAHEVVIRPLEGDGFQYISNRIIPSPDNCEPTWRRARLTEEQWKELYSH
;
A
#
# COMPACT_ATOMS: atom_id res chain seq x y z
N MET A 1 -25.71 61.06 -9.28
CA MET A 1 -26.45 60.04 -8.51
C MET A 1 -26.48 58.78 -9.35
N ASN A 2 -25.70 57.79 -8.93
CA ASN A 2 -25.16 56.71 -9.76
C ASN A 2 -26.17 55.63 -10.11
N LYS A 3 -26.13 55.22 -11.38
CA LYS A 3 -26.85 54.06 -11.94
C LYS A 3 -26.25 52.76 -11.41
N SER A 4 -27.11 51.89 -10.89
CA SER A 4 -26.79 50.50 -10.54
C SER A 4 -26.64 49.67 -11.82
N ILE A 5 -25.48 49.03 -11.98
CA ILE A 5 -25.19 48.03 -13.01
C ILE A 5 -24.95 46.72 -12.26
N HIS A 6 -25.93 45.83 -12.24
CA HIS A 6 -25.70 44.43 -11.89
C HIS A 6 -25.14 43.70 -13.12
N LYS A 7 -23.80 43.56 -13.18
CA LYS A 7 -23.15 42.58 -14.04
C LYS A 7 -23.17 41.23 -13.34
N LYS A 8 -23.89 40.27 -13.91
CA LYS A 8 -23.73 38.85 -13.63
C LYS A 8 -22.36 38.42 -14.17
N PHE A 9 -21.47 37.97 -13.30
CA PHE A 9 -20.25 37.26 -13.68
C PHE A 9 -20.53 35.76 -13.59
N PRO A 10 -20.41 34.98 -14.69
CA PRO A 10 -20.36 33.53 -14.59
C PRO A 10 -18.97 33.13 -14.06
N PHE A 11 -18.95 32.41 -12.95
CA PHE A 11 -17.75 31.79 -12.39
C PHE A 11 -17.48 30.52 -13.21
N SER A 12 -16.73 30.65 -14.31
CA SER A 12 -16.20 29.51 -15.06
C SER A 12 -15.04 28.90 -14.27
N ILE A 13 -15.31 27.80 -13.56
CA ILE A 13 -14.27 26.89 -13.07
C ILE A 13 -13.87 26.02 -14.26
N ILE A 14 -12.72 26.32 -14.85
CA ILE A 14 -12.08 25.45 -15.85
C ILE A 14 -11.23 24.47 -15.04
N MET A 15 -11.72 23.24 -14.89
CA MET A 15 -10.98 22.12 -14.36
C MET A 15 -10.57 21.24 -15.55
N VAL A 16 -9.28 21.24 -15.88
CA VAL A 16 -8.73 20.43 -16.96
C VAL A 16 -8.47 19.03 -16.39
N LEU A 17 -9.35 18.07 -16.70
CA LEU A 17 -9.09 16.65 -16.50
C LEU A 17 -8.37 16.10 -17.75
N MET A 18 -7.22 15.45 -17.55
CA MET A 18 -6.61 14.63 -18.59
C MET A 18 -7.21 13.22 -18.57
N ILE A 19 -7.81 12.86 -19.70
CA ILE A 19 -8.27 11.50 -20.04
C ILE A 19 -7.10 10.78 -20.69
N MET A 20 -6.74 9.60 -20.20
CA MET A 20 -5.96 8.62 -20.96
C MET A 20 -6.61 7.24 -20.81
N THR A 21 -7.54 6.94 -21.71
CA THR A 21 -7.98 5.58 -22.02
C THR A 21 -7.00 4.93 -22.99
N GLY A 22 -6.75 3.63 -22.82
CA GLY A 22 -5.93 2.85 -23.74
C GLY A 22 -6.14 1.36 -23.53
N CYS A 23 -7.24 0.82 -24.08
CA CYS A 23 -7.36 -0.61 -24.36
C CYS A 23 -6.95 -0.91 -25.80
N SER A 24 -6.35 -2.09 -25.94
CA SER A 24 -5.59 -2.68 -27.05
C SER A 24 -6.42 -3.23 -28.21
N GLY A 25 -5.85 -3.24 -29.43
CA GLY A 25 -6.37 -3.98 -30.59
C GLY A 25 -5.49 -3.96 -31.86
N ARG A 26 -4.52 -4.89 -31.93
CA ARG A 26 -3.77 -5.54 -33.04
C ARG A 26 -3.59 -4.96 -34.49
N SER A 27 -2.31 -5.05 -34.91
CA SER A 27 -1.66 -5.51 -36.18
C SER A 27 -1.62 -4.67 -37.48
N GLU A 28 -0.42 -4.19 -37.85
CA GLU A 28 0.44 -4.57 -39.01
C GLU A 28 1.42 -3.44 -39.44
N SER A 29 2.73 -3.75 -39.43
CA SER A 29 3.88 -3.17 -40.20
C SER A 29 4.22 -1.66 -40.23
N ALA A 30 5.34 -1.31 -39.55
CA ALA A 30 6.40 -0.30 -39.80
C ALA A 30 6.09 1.23 -39.70
N PRO A 31 7.07 2.14 -39.47
CA PRO A 31 8.48 2.01 -39.07
C PRO A 31 8.83 2.72 -37.72
N GLU A 32 10.09 2.63 -37.30
CA GLU A 32 10.68 3.20 -36.09
C GLU A 32 10.22 4.64 -35.76
N ALA A 33 9.65 4.82 -34.57
CA ALA A 33 9.45 6.11 -33.94
C ALA A 33 9.89 6.02 -32.48
N SER A 34 10.82 6.91 -32.11
CA SER A 34 11.33 7.13 -30.78
C SER A 34 10.22 7.20 -29.73
N HIS A 35 10.22 6.26 -28.78
CA HIS A 35 9.39 6.34 -27.58
C HIS A 35 9.94 7.44 -26.67
N SER A 36 9.37 8.64 -26.78
CA SER A 36 9.47 9.67 -25.76
C SER A 36 8.60 9.26 -24.57
N ASN A 37 9.24 8.99 -23.44
CA ASN A 37 8.60 8.83 -22.13
C ASN A 37 7.74 10.06 -21.80
N PRO A 38 6.56 9.91 -21.16
CA PRO A 38 5.79 11.05 -20.64
C PRO A 38 6.40 11.66 -19.36
N PHE A 39 7.61 11.26 -18.97
CA PHE A 39 8.40 11.86 -17.90
C PHE A 39 9.47 12.81 -18.48
N GLN A 40 9.01 13.94 -19.00
CA GLN A 40 9.83 15.14 -19.16
C GLN A 40 9.12 16.28 -18.42
N GLY A 41 9.12 16.20 -17.09
CA GLY A 41 9.00 17.38 -16.26
C GLY A 41 10.37 18.06 -16.24
N ASN A 42 10.42 19.36 -16.54
CA ASN A 42 11.62 20.18 -16.60
C ASN A 42 12.60 19.87 -15.46
N GLU A 43 13.86 19.63 -15.83
CA GLU A 43 15.02 19.77 -14.95
C GLU A 43 15.06 21.23 -14.48
N GLN A 44 14.52 21.48 -13.29
CA GLN A 44 14.92 22.64 -12.50
C GLN A 44 15.67 22.10 -11.29
N GLU A 45 16.93 22.51 -11.20
CA GLU A 45 17.84 22.25 -10.10
C GLU A 45 17.12 22.56 -8.79
N ALA A 46 16.81 21.52 -8.02
CA ALA A 46 16.53 21.68 -6.61
C ALA A 46 17.79 22.28 -5.99
N GLU A 47 17.70 23.51 -5.48
CA GLU A 47 18.80 24.16 -4.77
C GLU A 47 19.29 23.21 -3.68
N SER A 48 20.51 22.69 -3.88
CA SER A 48 21.19 21.86 -2.92
C SER A 48 21.47 22.70 -1.68
N MET A 49 20.74 22.44 -0.59
CA MET A 49 21.28 22.72 0.74
C MET A 49 22.45 21.75 0.97
N GLN A 50 23.63 22.15 0.49
CA GLN A 50 24.90 21.56 0.88
C GLN A 50 25.16 21.91 2.34
N ASP A 51 25.15 20.90 3.20
CA ASP A 51 26.23 20.62 4.17
C ASP A 51 25.80 19.50 5.11
N GLN A 52 26.14 18.25 4.77
CA GLN A 52 26.54 17.20 5.72
C GLN A 52 27.45 16.19 4.99
N ASP A 53 28.76 16.38 5.15
CA ASP A 53 29.88 15.63 4.55
C ASP A 53 29.88 14.11 4.88
N GLY A 54 28.97 13.63 5.75
CA GLY A 54 28.83 12.22 6.10
C GLY A 54 27.85 11.40 5.23
N SER A 55 26.90 12.04 4.55
CA SER A 55 25.83 11.34 3.83
C SER A 55 26.29 10.73 2.50
N SER A 56 27.32 11.30 1.84
CA SER A 56 27.81 10.75 0.57
C SER A 56 28.72 9.53 0.77
N ALA A 57 29.56 9.52 1.81
CA ALA A 57 30.56 8.46 1.98
C ALA A 57 29.94 7.08 2.21
N ALA A 58 28.86 6.99 3.00
CA ALA A 58 28.13 5.75 3.20
C ALA A 58 27.46 5.26 1.91
N ALA A 59 26.82 6.16 1.16
CA ALA A 59 26.18 5.85 -0.13
C ALA A 59 27.21 5.44 -1.21
N ASP A 60 28.38 6.07 -1.24
CA ASP A 60 29.48 5.71 -2.14
C ASP A 60 30.01 4.31 -1.81
N SER A 61 30.24 4.01 -0.53
CA SER A 61 30.65 2.67 -0.10
C SER A 61 29.61 1.60 -0.45
N LEU A 62 28.32 1.90 -0.27
CA LEU A 62 27.24 0.98 -0.63
C LEU A 62 27.08 0.82 -2.15
N SER A 63 27.33 1.88 -2.92
CA SER A 63 27.36 1.81 -4.39
C SER A 63 28.36 0.78 -4.88
N GLU A 64 29.53 0.74 -4.24
CA GLU A 64 30.57 -0.23 -4.58
C GLU A 64 30.24 -1.62 -4.06
N SER A 65 29.83 -1.75 -2.79
CA SER A 65 29.61 -3.04 -2.15
C SER A 65 28.37 -3.77 -2.65
N CYS A 66 27.33 -3.05 -3.10
CA CYS A 66 26.07 -3.63 -3.57
C CYS A 66 25.91 -3.60 -5.10
N ARG A 67 26.96 -3.20 -5.84
CA ARG A 67 26.93 -2.97 -7.29
C ARG A 67 26.38 -4.16 -8.08
N ASP A 68 26.84 -5.37 -7.73
CA ASP A 68 26.44 -6.61 -8.36
C ASP A 68 24.93 -6.85 -8.23
N ILE A 69 24.38 -6.60 -7.04
CA ILE A 69 22.96 -6.78 -6.73
C ILE A 69 22.12 -5.74 -7.49
N PHE A 70 22.53 -4.47 -7.52
CA PHE A 70 21.81 -3.45 -8.27
C PHE A 70 21.84 -3.68 -9.78
N GLU A 71 22.97 -4.09 -10.34
CA GLU A 71 23.07 -4.44 -11.76
C GLU A 71 22.22 -5.65 -12.14
N GLU A 72 22.13 -6.63 -11.25
CA GLU A 72 21.24 -7.78 -11.40
C GLU A 72 19.77 -7.34 -11.36
N ALA A 73 19.39 -6.51 -10.39
CA ALA A 73 18.05 -5.95 -10.25
C ALA A 73 17.61 -5.17 -11.50
N ALA A 74 18.50 -4.38 -12.10
CA ALA A 74 18.20 -3.63 -13.33
C ALA A 74 18.00 -4.53 -14.56
N ARG A 75 18.51 -5.76 -14.55
CA ARG A 75 18.36 -6.75 -15.64
C ARG A 75 17.13 -7.64 -15.45
N SER A 76 16.79 -7.97 -14.20
CA SER A 76 15.66 -8.82 -13.86
C SER A 76 14.35 -8.06 -14.03
N LYS A 77 13.43 -8.60 -14.85
CA LYS A 77 12.18 -7.89 -15.16
C LYS A 77 11.04 -8.09 -14.16
N THR A 78 11.07 -9.07 -13.24
CA THR A 78 10.03 -9.21 -12.18
C THR A 78 10.16 -10.43 -11.24
N ALA A 79 10.85 -11.52 -11.58
CA ALA A 79 10.63 -12.81 -10.89
C ALA A 79 11.29 -12.95 -9.50
N ASP A 80 12.40 -12.24 -9.21
CA ASP A 80 13.22 -12.49 -8.00
C ASP A 80 13.33 -11.28 -7.07
N THR A 81 12.35 -10.38 -7.08
CA THR A 81 12.49 -9.07 -6.39
C THR A 81 12.68 -9.21 -4.87
N LEU A 82 11.98 -10.12 -4.19
CA LEU A 82 12.16 -10.31 -2.74
C LEU A 82 13.52 -10.90 -2.39
N GLU A 83 14.03 -11.85 -3.20
CA GLU A 83 15.36 -12.42 -3.00
C GLU A 83 16.45 -11.36 -3.21
N ILE A 84 16.34 -10.56 -4.27
CA ILE A 84 17.24 -9.44 -4.56
C ILE A 84 17.24 -8.44 -3.40
N ILE A 85 16.06 -8.06 -2.90
CA ILE A 85 15.91 -7.16 -1.76
C ILE A 85 16.52 -7.76 -0.49
N SER A 86 16.31 -9.06 -0.25
CA SER A 86 16.87 -9.75 0.92
C SER A 86 18.40 -9.76 0.88
N ARG A 87 18.99 -10.03 -0.30
CA ARG A 87 20.45 -9.96 -0.52
C ARG A 87 20.97 -8.53 -0.35
N LEU A 88 20.24 -7.53 -0.84
CA LEU A 88 20.61 -6.13 -0.69
C LEU A 88 20.62 -5.71 0.78
N VAL A 89 19.56 -6.03 1.53
CA VAL A 89 19.48 -5.80 2.98
C VAL A 89 20.66 -6.44 3.70
N ALA A 90 20.95 -7.71 3.41
CA ALA A 90 22.09 -8.42 4.00
C ALA A 90 23.44 -7.74 3.68
N ARG A 91 23.68 -7.33 2.42
CA ARG A 91 24.92 -6.66 2.00
C ARG A 91 25.10 -5.28 2.65
N ILE A 92 24.01 -4.54 2.87
CA ILE A 92 24.05 -3.30 3.64
C ILE A 92 24.41 -3.61 5.11
N GLY A 93 23.85 -4.70 5.66
CA GLY A 93 24.19 -5.20 7.00
C GLY A 93 25.67 -5.56 7.17
N GLU A 94 26.27 -6.22 6.18
CA GLU A 94 27.72 -6.52 6.14
C GLU A 94 28.58 -5.25 6.19
N SER A 95 28.03 -4.11 5.75
CA SER A 95 28.69 -2.80 5.83
C SER A 95 28.54 -2.14 7.21
N GLY A 96 27.89 -2.80 8.18
CA GLY A 96 27.77 -2.38 9.58
C GLY A 96 26.51 -1.59 9.92
N TYR A 97 25.61 -1.36 8.97
CA TYR A 97 24.41 -0.55 9.18
C TYR A 97 23.18 -1.42 9.47
N PRO A 98 22.23 -0.94 10.28
CA PRO A 98 20.88 -1.46 10.30
C PRO A 98 20.22 -1.28 8.94
N ALA A 99 19.62 -2.34 8.43
CA ALA A 99 18.91 -2.29 7.16
C ALA A 99 17.66 -3.18 7.17
N VAL A 100 16.61 -2.68 6.51
CA VAL A 100 15.32 -3.36 6.30
C VAL A 100 14.84 -3.04 4.88
N ASP A 101 13.78 -3.67 4.39
CA ASP A 101 13.14 -3.23 3.14
C ASP A 101 11.98 -2.25 3.41
N CYS A 102 11.64 -1.41 2.42
CA CYS A 102 10.59 -0.41 2.59
C CYS A 102 9.17 -0.98 2.78
N GLN A 103 8.97 -2.28 2.54
CA GLN A 103 7.71 -2.97 2.75
C GLN A 103 7.69 -3.82 4.03
N ASN A 104 8.77 -3.78 4.82
CA ASN A 104 8.95 -4.60 6.02
C ASN A 104 8.67 -6.09 5.77
N GLN A 105 9.07 -6.63 4.63
CA GLN A 105 8.93 -8.05 4.26
C GLN A 105 10.19 -8.88 4.53
N VAL A 106 11.30 -8.25 4.86
CA VAL A 106 12.58 -8.86 5.26
C VAL A 106 12.91 -8.41 6.68
N ASN A 107 13.43 -9.32 7.50
CA ASN A 107 13.87 -8.95 8.85
C ASN A 107 15.03 -7.95 8.82
N MET A 108 14.98 -6.96 9.72
CA MET A 108 16.04 -5.99 9.84
C MET A 108 17.36 -6.67 10.25
N VAL A 109 18.43 -6.42 9.51
CA VAL A 109 19.79 -6.79 9.92
C VAL A 109 20.37 -5.74 10.86
N ASN A 110 21.25 -6.15 11.76
CA ASN A 110 21.85 -5.26 12.79
C ASN A 110 20.80 -4.51 13.64
N SER A 111 19.63 -5.12 13.88
CA SER A 111 18.50 -4.52 14.61
C SER A 111 18.85 -4.10 16.04
N ASP A 112 19.79 -4.76 16.71
CA ASP A 112 20.28 -4.41 18.05
C ASP A 112 20.72 -2.94 18.16
N GLN A 113 21.27 -2.35 17.08
CA GLN A 113 21.65 -0.94 17.07
C GLN A 113 20.43 -0.03 17.12
N ALA A 114 19.34 -0.39 16.42
CA ALA A 114 18.08 0.34 16.44
C ALA A 114 17.38 0.20 17.80
N VAL A 115 17.38 -1.00 18.40
CA VAL A 115 16.86 -1.22 19.75
C VAL A 115 17.61 -0.36 20.78
N ASN A 116 18.95 -0.38 20.73
CA ASN A 116 19.79 0.41 21.64
C ASN A 116 19.64 1.93 21.44
N PHE A 117 19.44 2.38 20.19
CA PHE A 117 19.12 3.79 19.91
C PHE A 117 17.79 4.19 20.55
N CYS A 118 16.73 3.39 20.36
CA CYS A 118 15.41 3.68 20.91
C CYS A 118 15.46 3.75 22.45
N GLY A 119 16.10 2.78 23.11
CA GLY A 119 16.24 2.79 24.57
C GLY A 119 16.99 4.01 25.10
N GLN A 120 18.07 4.46 24.42
CA GLN A 120 18.76 5.70 24.80
C GLN A 120 17.89 6.95 24.60
N ALA A 121 17.16 7.01 23.48
CA ALA A 121 16.26 8.12 23.18
C ALA A 121 15.12 8.24 24.21
N GLU A 122 14.52 7.12 24.62
CA GLU A 122 13.50 7.06 25.68
C GLU A 122 14.02 7.53 27.04
N GLU A 123 15.27 7.20 27.36
CA GLU A 123 15.96 7.70 28.56
C GLU A 123 16.38 9.17 28.47
N GLY A 124 16.12 9.84 27.33
CA GLY A 124 16.48 11.24 27.09
C GLY A 124 17.97 11.47 26.85
N LYS A 125 18.74 10.41 26.57
CA LYS A 125 20.17 10.49 26.24
C LYS A 125 20.37 10.95 24.80
N ASN A 126 21.54 11.52 24.54
CA ASN A 126 21.94 11.85 23.18
C ASN A 126 22.37 10.56 22.46
N ALA A 127 21.77 10.29 21.31
CA ALA A 127 22.07 9.13 20.50
C ALA A 127 21.93 9.47 19.01
N GLU A 128 22.69 8.78 18.16
CA GLU A 128 22.62 8.90 16.72
C GLU A 128 22.54 7.52 16.09
N LEU A 129 21.82 7.41 14.97
CA LEU A 129 21.69 6.16 14.24
C LEU A 129 21.48 6.41 12.75
N THR A 130 22.18 5.68 11.90
CA THR A 130 21.90 5.64 10.46
C THR A 130 21.23 4.30 10.12
N ILE A 131 20.01 4.34 9.57
CA ILE A 131 19.28 3.16 9.09
C ILE A 131 19.10 3.27 7.58
N PHE A 132 19.22 2.16 6.86
CA PHE A 132 18.89 2.09 5.44
C PHE A 132 17.62 1.28 5.18
N THR A 133 16.81 1.72 4.22
CA THR A 133 15.75 0.91 3.62
C THR A 133 16.10 0.55 2.19
N ALA A 134 16.01 -0.74 1.85
CA ALA A 134 16.10 -1.21 0.48
C ALA A 134 14.79 -0.92 -0.27
N GLU A 135 14.88 -0.27 -1.42
CA GLU A 135 13.72 0.13 -2.23
C GLU A 135 13.53 -0.81 -3.43
N TYR A 136 12.32 -1.32 -3.60
CA TYR A 136 11.94 -2.21 -4.71
C TYR A 136 12.05 -1.53 -6.09
N THR A 137 12.15 -0.20 -6.11
CA THR A 137 12.36 0.62 -7.32
C THR A 137 13.83 0.73 -7.74
N GLY A 138 14.76 0.02 -7.08
CA GLY A 138 16.18 0.01 -7.44
C GLY A 138 16.99 1.12 -6.78
N GLY A 139 16.81 1.31 -5.47
CA GLY A 139 17.52 2.34 -4.71
C GLY A 139 17.58 2.01 -3.22
N VAL A 140 18.04 2.98 -2.44
CA VAL A 140 18.03 2.94 -0.97
C VAL A 140 17.58 4.26 -0.41
N THR A 141 16.86 4.23 0.71
CA THR A 141 16.61 5.42 1.53
C THR A 141 17.47 5.34 2.78
N GLN A 142 18.17 6.41 3.09
CA GLN A 142 18.96 6.58 4.31
C GLN A 142 18.19 7.45 5.29
N TYR A 143 18.10 7.01 6.54
CA TYR A 143 17.58 7.78 7.67
C TYR A 143 18.72 8.01 8.66
N ASN A 144 19.17 9.26 8.80
CA ASN A 144 20.03 9.67 9.90
C ASN A 144 19.14 10.23 11.01
N LEU A 145 19.09 9.51 12.12
CA LEU A 145 18.29 9.81 13.29
C LEU A 145 19.18 10.41 14.37
N GLN A 146 18.76 11.53 14.95
CA GLN A 146 19.41 12.16 16.10
C GLN A 146 18.40 12.33 17.23
N ALA A 147 18.68 11.70 18.36
CA ALA A 147 17.91 11.87 19.58
C ALA A 147 18.62 12.83 20.53
N GLU A 148 17.91 13.85 21.00
CA GLU A 148 18.39 14.77 22.03
C GLU A 148 17.23 15.12 22.98
N ALA A 149 17.42 14.89 24.28
CA ALA A 149 16.42 15.13 25.32
C ALA A 149 15.03 14.53 24.99
N GLY A 150 15.01 13.31 24.41
CA GLY A 150 13.79 12.59 24.03
C GLY A 150 13.09 13.09 22.76
N LYS A 151 13.66 14.08 22.07
CA LYS A 151 13.19 14.55 20.76
C LYS A 151 14.01 13.93 19.65
N LEU A 152 13.36 13.66 18.52
CA LEU A 152 13.99 13.05 17.36
C LEU A 152 14.09 14.08 16.21
N SER A 153 15.27 14.19 15.61
CA SER A 153 15.51 14.88 14.34
C SER A 153 15.86 13.83 13.29
N VAL A 154 15.30 13.99 12.09
CA VAL A 154 15.43 13.02 10.99
C VAL A 154 15.99 13.73 9.77
N ALA A 155 17.12 13.24 9.24
CA ALA A 155 17.56 13.55 7.89
C ALA A 155 17.33 12.32 7.00
N LYS A 156 16.41 12.46 6.04
CA LYS A 156 16.02 11.42 5.09
C LYS A 156 16.61 11.72 3.73
N SER A 157 17.41 10.82 3.19
CA SER A 157 18.01 10.94 1.86
C SER A 157 17.62 9.74 0.99
N TYR A 158 17.07 9.98 -0.20
CA TYR A 158 16.80 8.92 -1.17
C TYR A 158 17.90 8.88 -2.22
N TYR A 159 18.41 7.68 -2.47
CA TYR A 159 19.41 7.38 -3.47
C TYR A 159 18.87 6.37 -4.47
N HIS A 160 19.04 6.66 -5.75
CA HIS A 160 18.66 5.74 -6.82
C HIS A 160 19.91 5.27 -7.58
N TYR A 161 19.96 3.97 -7.88
CA TYR A 161 21.10 3.39 -8.56
C TYR A 161 21.02 3.63 -10.07
N GLU A 162 21.94 4.44 -10.59
CA GLU A 162 22.02 4.76 -12.01
C GLU A 162 23.49 4.91 -12.43
N ASN A 163 23.83 4.47 -13.64
CA ASN A 163 25.18 4.61 -14.20
C ASN A 163 26.29 4.04 -13.30
N GLY A 164 26.02 2.93 -12.61
CA GLY A 164 27.01 2.21 -11.80
C GLY A 164 27.22 2.76 -10.39
N LYS A 165 26.37 3.69 -9.92
CA LYS A 165 26.44 4.25 -8.56
C LYS A 165 25.09 4.70 -8.02
N LEU A 166 24.99 4.82 -6.70
CA LEU A 166 23.86 5.47 -6.04
C LEU A 166 23.99 6.99 -6.20
N ASN A 167 22.99 7.61 -6.81
CA ASN A 167 22.92 9.07 -6.95
C ASN A 167 21.85 9.59 -6.01
N GLN A 168 22.21 10.57 -5.18
CA GLN A 168 21.26 11.24 -4.30
C GLN A 168 20.22 11.97 -5.14
N LYS A 169 18.95 11.63 -4.96
CA LYS A 169 17.83 12.24 -5.68
C LYS A 169 17.11 13.28 -4.83
N SER A 170 17.08 13.06 -3.52
CA SER A 170 16.48 14.02 -2.59
C SER A 170 17.09 13.88 -1.19
N THR A 171 17.06 14.98 -0.43
CA THR A 171 17.34 14.98 1.00
C THR A 171 16.47 16.01 1.69
N TYR A 172 15.91 15.64 2.83
CA TYR A 172 15.11 16.54 3.65
C TYR A 172 15.41 16.28 5.12
N THR A 173 15.48 17.35 5.90
CA THR A 173 15.63 17.27 7.35
C THR A 173 14.39 17.83 8.01
N TYR A 174 13.89 17.14 9.02
CA TYR A 174 12.74 17.58 9.79
C TYR A 174 12.84 17.10 11.25
N PRO A 175 12.36 17.89 12.22
CA PRO A 175 12.08 17.37 13.54
C PRO A 175 10.87 16.43 13.46
N ALA A 176 10.93 15.31 14.17
CA ALA A 176 9.78 14.44 14.30
C ALA A 176 8.77 15.08 15.27
N ASP A 177 7.50 15.18 14.85
CA ASP A 177 6.39 15.61 15.70
C ASP A 177 5.86 14.47 16.57
N PHE A 178 6.10 13.23 16.12
CA PHE A 178 5.80 12.00 16.81
C PHE A 178 6.92 10.98 16.55
N TRP A 179 7.30 10.23 17.59
CA TRP A 179 8.04 8.98 17.43
C TRP A 179 7.71 8.02 18.57
N GLN A 180 7.82 6.72 18.30
CA GLN A 180 7.59 5.67 19.29
C GLN A 180 8.33 4.39 18.87
N TYR A 181 8.96 3.73 19.85
CA TYR A 181 9.28 2.32 19.75
C TYR A 181 8.13 1.52 20.37
N THR A 182 7.49 0.67 19.58
CA THR A 182 6.23 0.01 19.95
C THR A 182 6.45 -1.38 20.53
N ASP A 183 5.49 -1.88 21.31
CA ASP A 183 5.52 -3.24 21.86
C ASP A 183 5.50 -4.33 20.77
N GLU A 184 4.93 -4.02 19.58
CA GLU A 184 5.02 -4.88 18.40
C GLU A 184 6.38 -4.83 17.69
N GLY A 185 7.35 -4.09 18.23
CA GLY A 185 8.72 -4.03 17.73
C GLY A 185 8.90 -3.17 16.46
N TYR A 186 8.07 -2.14 16.30
CA TYR A 186 8.24 -1.09 15.29
C TYR A 186 8.88 0.18 15.85
N LEU A 187 9.78 0.78 15.07
CA LEU A 187 10.15 2.18 15.21
C LEU A 187 9.25 3.02 14.27
N LEU A 188 8.36 3.79 14.88
CA LEU A 188 7.47 4.72 14.20
C LEU A 188 7.99 6.14 14.38
N PHE A 189 7.99 6.93 13.32
CA PHE A 189 8.21 8.37 13.42
C PHE A 189 7.50 9.12 12.31
N ARG A 190 7.04 10.33 12.64
CA ARG A 190 6.42 11.26 11.71
C ARG A 190 7.03 12.64 11.89
N GLY A 191 7.10 13.38 10.80
CA GLY A 191 7.27 14.82 10.83
C GLY A 191 6.81 15.44 9.52
N SER A 192 6.93 16.76 9.43
CA SER A 192 6.59 17.54 8.24
C SER A 192 7.86 18.18 7.68
N TYR A 193 8.04 18.12 6.36
CA TYR A 193 9.05 18.93 5.69
C TYR A 193 8.39 19.82 4.64
N PHE A 194 8.96 21.00 4.45
CA PHE A 194 8.49 21.95 3.46
C PHE A 194 9.08 21.59 2.09
N MET A 195 8.21 21.36 1.11
CA MET A 195 8.62 21.17 -0.29
C MET A 195 7.98 22.27 -1.13
N GLN A 196 8.80 23.25 -1.52
CA GLN A 196 8.35 24.50 -2.13
C GLN A 196 7.54 24.26 -3.44
N ASP A 197 7.84 23.17 -4.14
CA ASP A 197 7.19 22.80 -5.41
C ASP A 197 5.86 22.04 -5.23
N TYR A 198 5.60 21.46 -4.04
CA TYR A 198 4.37 20.71 -3.75
C TYR A 198 3.25 21.57 -3.15
N TYR A 199 3.58 22.76 -2.65
CA TYR A 199 2.61 23.70 -2.07
C TYR A 199 1.50 24.12 -3.07
N VAL A 200 1.78 24.05 -4.38
CA VAL A 200 0.79 24.39 -5.42
C VAL A 200 -0.29 23.31 -5.59
N TYR A 201 -0.04 22.05 -5.16
CA TYR A 201 -0.93 20.92 -5.43
C TYR A 201 -1.57 20.30 -4.17
N THR A 202 -0.91 20.38 -3.01
CA THR A 202 -1.46 19.88 -1.75
C THR A 202 -1.48 21.04 -0.76
N LEU A 203 -2.66 21.57 -0.44
CA LEU A 203 -2.88 22.65 0.54
C LEU A 203 -2.51 22.25 2.00
N SER A 204 -1.54 21.36 2.19
CA SER A 204 -1.06 20.80 3.46
C SER A 204 0.41 20.41 3.36
N ASP A 205 1.14 20.51 4.47
CA ASP A 205 2.49 19.98 4.61
C ASP A 205 2.55 18.49 4.22
N VAL A 206 3.61 18.08 3.53
CA VAL A 206 3.82 16.66 3.20
C VAL A 206 4.30 15.96 4.47
N SER A 207 3.42 15.14 5.04
CA SER A 207 3.73 14.33 6.22
C SER A 207 4.63 13.16 5.84
N ALA A 208 5.83 13.10 6.38
CA ALA A 208 6.75 11.97 6.28
C ALA A 208 6.46 10.97 7.40
N CYS A 209 5.47 10.09 7.22
CA CYS A 209 5.26 8.96 8.13
C CYS A 209 6.19 7.80 7.77
N THR A 210 6.87 7.22 8.75
CA THR A 210 7.74 6.05 8.57
C THR A 210 7.46 5.01 9.66
N ALA A 211 7.41 3.74 9.27
CA ALA A 211 7.28 2.60 10.16
C ALA A 211 8.31 1.53 9.77
N LEU A 212 9.31 1.30 10.61
CA LEU A 212 10.35 0.31 10.39
C LEU A 212 10.16 -0.86 11.35
N ARG A 213 10.01 -2.08 10.84
CA ARG A 213 9.96 -3.30 11.65
C ARG A 213 11.37 -3.62 12.15
N VAL A 214 11.63 -3.35 13.43
CA VAL A 214 12.96 -3.50 14.04
C VAL A 214 13.16 -4.91 14.56
N GLU A 215 12.22 -5.44 15.35
CA GLU A 215 12.35 -6.81 15.84
C GLU A 215 12.08 -7.81 14.71
N PRO A 216 12.75 -8.96 14.72
CA PRO A 216 12.50 -9.99 13.73
C PRO A 216 11.09 -10.58 13.91
N LEU A 217 10.52 -11.02 12.78
CA LEU A 217 9.31 -11.81 12.72
C LEU A 217 9.64 -13.20 12.14
N ASP A 218 8.89 -14.22 12.54
CA ASP A 218 9.03 -15.57 11.99
C ASP A 218 8.81 -15.56 10.47
N GLU A 219 9.70 -16.22 9.71
CA GLU A 219 9.61 -16.24 8.25
C GLU A 219 8.31 -16.91 7.77
N THR A 220 7.80 -17.90 8.51
CA THR A 220 6.50 -18.52 8.23
C THR A 220 5.39 -17.48 8.25
N CYS A 221 5.40 -16.56 9.22
CA CYS A 221 4.41 -15.49 9.28
C CYS A 221 4.49 -14.59 8.04
N ARG A 222 5.71 -14.26 7.59
CA ARG A 222 5.93 -13.44 6.39
C ARG A 222 5.45 -14.15 5.13
N GLU A 223 5.75 -15.43 4.98
CA GLU A 223 5.27 -16.28 3.90
C GLU A 223 3.74 -16.35 3.87
N MET A 224 3.11 -16.61 5.01
CA MET A 224 1.65 -16.65 5.13
C MET A 224 1.01 -15.29 4.82
N ASN A 225 1.64 -14.19 5.24
CA ASN A 225 1.17 -12.83 4.93
C ASN A 225 1.19 -12.57 3.42
N ARG A 226 2.30 -12.89 2.74
CA ARG A 226 2.45 -12.76 1.29
C ARG A 226 1.47 -13.63 0.53
N LYS A 227 1.25 -14.87 0.99
CA LYS A 227 0.39 -15.83 0.30
C LYS A 227 -1.10 -15.52 0.48
N TYR A 228 -1.51 -15.14 1.69
CA TYR A 228 -2.93 -15.16 2.05
C TYR A 228 -3.54 -13.81 2.43
N ILE A 229 -2.76 -12.81 2.85
CA ILE A 229 -3.37 -11.57 3.39
C ILE A 229 -3.08 -10.37 2.49
N LEU A 230 -1.80 -10.16 2.15
CA LEU A 230 -1.34 -9.07 1.30
C LEU A 230 -2.10 -8.96 -0.04
N PRO A 231 -2.43 -10.07 -0.74
CA PRO A 231 -3.12 -9.98 -2.02
C PRO A 231 -4.51 -9.30 -1.94
N ILE A 232 -5.30 -9.54 -0.89
CA ILE A 232 -6.60 -8.87 -0.70
C ILE A 232 -6.39 -7.49 -0.05
N GLY A 233 -5.61 -7.48 1.06
CA GLY A 233 -5.37 -6.30 1.90
C GLY A 233 -6.63 -5.70 2.52
N TYR A 234 -6.51 -4.50 3.08
CA TYR A 234 -7.61 -3.82 3.78
C TYR A 234 -8.31 -2.73 2.95
N GLY A 235 -7.86 -2.48 1.72
CA GLY A 235 -8.44 -1.48 0.83
C GLY A 235 -9.51 -2.05 -0.10
N ARG A 236 -10.56 -1.28 -0.36
CA ARG A 236 -11.65 -1.54 -1.33
C ARG A 236 -12.41 -2.86 -1.13
N ASN A 237 -12.37 -3.42 0.08
CA ASN A 237 -13.09 -4.64 0.45
C ASN A 237 -13.24 -4.71 1.97
N ASN A 238 -14.04 -5.64 2.48
CA ASN A 238 -14.20 -5.88 3.92
C ASN A 238 -13.96 -7.32 4.37
N LEU A 239 -13.22 -8.12 3.61
CA LEU A 239 -12.95 -9.51 3.97
C LEU A 239 -12.36 -9.66 5.37
N PHE A 240 -11.45 -8.75 5.73
CA PHE A 240 -10.76 -8.77 7.02
C PHE A 240 -11.22 -7.66 7.99
N LEU A 241 -12.28 -6.94 7.63
CA LEU A 241 -12.79 -5.80 8.41
C LEU A 241 -14.10 -6.12 9.14
N GLU A 242 -14.63 -7.33 8.95
CA GLU A 242 -15.92 -7.78 9.48
C GLU A 242 -15.78 -9.17 10.10
N ASP A 243 -16.65 -9.48 11.06
CA ASP A 243 -16.80 -10.84 11.58
C ASP A 243 -17.69 -11.65 10.64
N TRP A 244 -17.20 -12.80 10.16
CA TRP A 244 -17.96 -13.70 9.29
C TRP A 244 -17.42 -15.14 9.33
N SER A 245 -18.24 -16.10 8.88
CA SER A 245 -17.87 -17.51 8.71
C SER A 245 -18.61 -18.15 7.54
N GLU A 246 -18.23 -19.38 7.15
CA GLU A 246 -18.94 -20.17 6.12
C GLU A 246 -20.45 -20.36 6.44
N SER A 247 -20.85 -20.33 7.71
CA SER A 247 -22.27 -20.40 8.11
C SER A 247 -22.99 -19.06 8.06
N ASP A 248 -22.25 -17.95 8.18
CA ASP A 248 -22.80 -16.60 8.13
C ASP A 248 -21.76 -15.62 7.57
N PHE A 249 -21.92 -15.26 6.30
CA PHE A 249 -21.05 -14.30 5.62
C PHE A 249 -21.25 -12.84 6.09
N GLY A 250 -22.13 -12.60 7.06
CA GLY A 250 -22.32 -11.30 7.68
C GLY A 250 -22.60 -10.20 6.65
N GLY A 251 -21.88 -9.10 6.79
CA GLY A 251 -21.92 -7.92 5.93
C GLY A 251 -20.87 -7.91 4.81
N LEU A 252 -20.30 -9.05 4.42
CA LEU A 252 -19.34 -9.09 3.31
C LEU A 252 -19.94 -8.54 2.01
N ASP A 253 -19.16 -7.70 1.35
CA ASP A 253 -19.50 -7.15 0.05
C ASP A 253 -18.90 -8.03 -1.06
N PHE A 254 -19.73 -8.91 -1.65
CA PHE A 254 -19.28 -9.84 -2.69
C PHE A 254 -18.85 -9.14 -3.99
N TYR A 255 -19.29 -7.90 -4.24
CA TYR A 255 -18.84 -7.14 -5.40
C TYR A 255 -17.42 -6.59 -5.19
N ASP A 256 -17.09 -6.16 -3.97
CA ASP A 256 -15.71 -5.83 -3.60
C ASP A 256 -14.78 -7.04 -3.72
N LEU A 257 -15.24 -8.22 -3.28
CA LEU A 257 -14.46 -9.45 -3.41
C LEU A 257 -14.33 -9.89 -4.87
N PHE A 258 -15.36 -9.68 -5.69
CA PHE A 258 -15.29 -9.93 -7.13
C PHE A 258 -14.18 -9.07 -7.75
N ASP A 259 -14.15 -7.77 -7.44
CA ASP A 259 -13.10 -6.87 -7.96
C ASP A 259 -11.69 -7.29 -7.54
N LYS A 260 -11.54 -7.82 -6.32
CA LYS A 260 -10.25 -8.27 -5.79
C LYS A 260 -9.79 -9.61 -6.35
N CYS A 261 -10.70 -10.56 -6.51
CA CYS A 261 -10.39 -11.91 -6.96
C CYS A 261 -10.35 -12.05 -8.49
N TYR A 262 -11.02 -11.16 -9.24
CA TYR A 262 -11.10 -11.25 -10.70
C TYR A 262 -9.72 -11.34 -11.38
N PRO A 263 -8.71 -10.50 -11.03
CA PRO A 263 -7.39 -10.60 -11.64
C PRO A 263 -6.65 -11.89 -11.33
N TRP A 264 -7.00 -12.58 -10.24
CA TRP A 264 -6.35 -13.84 -9.88
C TRP A 264 -6.85 -15.01 -10.73
N VAL A 265 -8.12 -14.95 -11.13
CA VAL A 265 -8.76 -15.98 -11.96
C VAL A 265 -8.47 -15.73 -13.44
N HIS A 266 -8.50 -14.47 -13.87
CA HIS A 266 -8.42 -14.10 -15.29
C HIS A 266 -7.06 -13.56 -15.72
N GLY A 267 -6.18 -13.16 -14.80
CA GLY A 267 -4.89 -12.54 -15.11
C GLY A 267 -4.98 -11.11 -15.65
N GLU A 268 -6.17 -10.50 -15.62
CA GLU A 268 -6.46 -9.18 -16.17
C GLU A 268 -7.32 -8.35 -15.19
N GLU A 269 -7.32 -7.02 -15.34
CA GLU A 269 -8.21 -6.16 -14.58
C GLU A 269 -9.68 -6.44 -14.92
N VAL A 270 -10.57 -6.08 -13.99
CA VAL A 270 -12.02 -6.16 -14.18
C VAL A 270 -12.43 -5.34 -15.42
N PRO A 271 -13.12 -5.94 -16.42
CA PRO A 271 -13.48 -5.24 -17.65
C PRO A 271 -14.65 -4.27 -17.48
N TYR A 272 -15.38 -4.38 -16.36
CA TYR A 272 -16.55 -3.57 -16.03
C TYR A 272 -16.14 -2.26 -15.36
N LYS A 273 -15.98 -1.21 -16.16
CA LYS A 273 -15.44 0.09 -15.73
C LYS A 273 -16.54 1.11 -15.47
N MET A 274 -16.22 2.16 -14.70
CA MET A 274 -17.12 3.31 -14.55
C MET A 274 -17.42 3.94 -15.93
N ASP A 275 -18.55 4.62 -16.05
CA ASP A 275 -18.89 5.36 -17.26
C ASP A 275 -17.89 6.51 -17.49
N ASP A 276 -17.59 6.82 -18.76
CA ASP A 276 -16.72 7.95 -19.12
C ASP A 276 -17.31 9.28 -18.64
N ASN A 277 -18.63 9.39 -18.55
CA ASN A 277 -19.31 10.50 -17.90
C ASN A 277 -19.44 10.21 -16.39
N LEU A 278 -18.60 10.89 -15.58
CA LEU A 278 -18.58 10.72 -14.12
C LEU A 278 -19.90 11.04 -13.40
N GLY A 279 -20.83 11.73 -14.07
CA GLY A 279 -22.20 11.98 -13.56
C GLY A 279 -23.20 10.88 -13.89
N THR A 280 -22.79 9.84 -14.63
CA THR A 280 -23.60 8.68 -15.00
C THR A 280 -23.07 7.45 -14.27
N GLY A 281 -23.96 6.72 -13.61
CA GLY A 281 -23.59 5.44 -13.01
C GLY A 281 -23.68 4.32 -14.04
N ALA A 282 -22.58 3.59 -14.26
CA ALA A 282 -22.58 2.40 -15.09
C ALA A 282 -23.26 1.22 -14.36
N VAL A 283 -24.04 0.43 -15.10
CA VAL A 283 -24.69 -0.79 -14.60
C VAL A 283 -24.46 -1.91 -15.59
N TYR A 284 -23.95 -3.04 -15.11
CA TYR A 284 -23.66 -4.23 -15.90
C TYR A 284 -24.49 -5.42 -15.40
N ARG A 285 -24.61 -6.43 -16.27
CA ARG A 285 -25.19 -7.74 -15.97
C ARG A 285 -24.08 -8.77 -16.07
N ILE A 286 -23.61 -9.25 -14.92
CA ILE A 286 -22.53 -10.24 -14.87
C ILE A 286 -23.16 -11.63 -14.92
N PRO A 287 -22.77 -12.49 -15.89
CA PRO A 287 -23.24 -13.87 -15.92
C PRO A 287 -22.98 -14.60 -14.59
N GLU A 288 -23.94 -15.42 -14.15
CA GLU A 288 -23.80 -16.16 -12.90
C GLU A 288 -22.55 -17.03 -12.86
N GLU A 289 -22.24 -17.69 -13.98
CA GLU A 289 -21.08 -18.55 -14.13
C GLU A 289 -19.78 -17.77 -13.92
N GLU A 290 -19.66 -16.58 -14.50
CA GLU A 290 -18.48 -15.72 -14.34
C GLU A 290 -18.33 -15.24 -12.90
N PHE A 291 -19.41 -14.75 -12.29
CA PHE A 291 -19.38 -14.28 -10.92
C PHE A 291 -19.01 -15.41 -9.93
N ALA A 292 -19.59 -16.60 -10.12
CA ALA A 292 -19.27 -17.78 -9.32
C ALA A 292 -17.83 -18.27 -9.55
N GLN A 293 -17.33 -18.23 -10.79
CA GLN A 293 -15.96 -18.62 -11.12
C GLN A 293 -14.93 -17.74 -10.41
N VAL A 294 -15.25 -16.48 -10.11
CA VAL A 294 -14.38 -15.55 -9.39
C VAL A 294 -14.46 -15.73 -7.87
N ILE A 295 -15.66 -15.94 -7.32
CA ILE A 295 -15.88 -15.95 -5.85
C ILE A 295 -15.70 -17.34 -5.24
N CYS A 296 -16.33 -18.36 -5.81
CA CYS A 296 -16.41 -19.71 -5.21
C CYS A 296 -15.06 -20.42 -5.02
N PRO A 297 -13.99 -20.15 -5.80
CA PRO A 297 -12.68 -20.73 -5.52
C PRO A 297 -12.10 -20.31 -4.16
N TYR A 298 -12.43 -19.11 -3.68
CA TYR A 298 -11.84 -18.51 -2.48
C TYR A 298 -12.78 -18.51 -1.27
N LEU A 299 -14.08 -18.70 -1.50
CA LEU A 299 -15.10 -18.79 -0.45
C LEU A 299 -16.00 -20.00 -0.70
N GLN A 300 -16.20 -20.82 0.33
CA GLN A 300 -17.13 -21.94 0.29
C GLN A 300 -18.59 -21.46 0.42
N ILE A 301 -19.10 -20.80 -0.62
CA ILE A 301 -20.45 -20.23 -0.68
C ILE A 301 -21.30 -20.95 -1.75
N SER A 302 -22.55 -21.24 -1.43
CA SER A 302 -23.50 -21.80 -2.40
C SER A 302 -24.04 -20.71 -3.33
N LEU A 303 -24.42 -21.07 -4.56
CA LEU A 303 -25.06 -20.13 -5.49
C LEU A 303 -26.37 -19.56 -4.91
N GLU A 304 -27.12 -20.36 -4.16
CA GLU A 304 -28.33 -19.89 -3.47
C GLU A 304 -28.02 -18.77 -2.47
N MET A 305 -26.97 -18.95 -1.65
CA MET A 305 -26.53 -17.94 -0.70
C MET A 305 -26.02 -16.69 -1.43
N LEU A 306 -25.24 -16.86 -2.50
CA LEU A 306 -24.71 -15.76 -3.30
C LEU A 306 -25.84 -14.92 -3.91
N ARG A 307 -26.85 -15.56 -4.51
CA ARG A 307 -28.07 -14.91 -5.01
C ARG A 307 -28.84 -14.17 -3.93
N SER A 308 -28.89 -14.70 -2.70
CA SER A 308 -29.63 -14.07 -1.59
C SER A 308 -28.93 -12.83 -1.03
N LYS A 309 -27.61 -12.71 -1.22
CA LYS A 309 -26.76 -11.63 -0.70
C LYS A 309 -26.42 -10.56 -1.75
N THR A 310 -26.89 -10.74 -2.98
CA THR A 310 -26.60 -9.86 -4.12
C THR A 310 -27.89 -9.53 -4.89
N THR A 311 -27.82 -8.58 -5.82
CA THR A 311 -28.96 -8.28 -6.69
C THR A 311 -28.95 -9.21 -7.89
N TYR A 312 -29.74 -10.29 -7.82
CA TYR A 312 -29.80 -11.34 -8.85
C TYR A 312 -31.05 -11.25 -9.73
N PHE A 313 -30.89 -11.52 -11.03
CA PHE A 313 -31.95 -11.56 -12.03
C PHE A 313 -32.11 -12.99 -12.58
N PRO A 314 -33.18 -13.71 -12.17
CA PRO A 314 -33.40 -15.08 -12.58
C PRO A 314 -33.69 -15.27 -14.07
N GLU A 315 -34.15 -14.22 -14.77
CA GLU A 315 -34.61 -14.30 -16.16
C GLU A 315 -33.45 -14.52 -17.15
N ASP A 316 -32.30 -13.93 -16.85
CA ASP A 316 -31.09 -13.99 -17.67
C ASP A 316 -29.90 -14.64 -16.94
N HIS A 317 -30.10 -15.09 -15.71
CA HIS A 317 -29.07 -15.68 -14.84
C HIS A 317 -27.89 -14.74 -14.63
N THR A 318 -28.17 -13.49 -14.28
CA THR A 318 -27.14 -12.46 -14.08
C THR A 318 -27.24 -11.76 -12.73
N TYR A 319 -26.13 -11.20 -12.28
CA TYR A 319 -26.06 -10.29 -11.15
C TYR A 319 -26.00 -8.84 -11.64
N GLU A 320 -26.72 -7.92 -10.99
CA GLU A 320 -26.45 -6.50 -11.15
C GLU A 320 -25.04 -6.21 -10.66
N TYR A 321 -24.25 -5.51 -11.45
CA TYR A 321 -22.94 -5.03 -11.01
C TYR A 321 -22.80 -3.54 -11.32
N LYS A 322 -22.38 -2.79 -10.30
CA LYS A 322 -22.11 -1.35 -10.38
C LYS A 322 -20.65 -1.16 -9.97
N PRO A 323 -19.74 -0.79 -10.88
CA PRO A 323 -18.36 -0.50 -10.50
C PRO A 323 -18.32 0.69 -9.55
N ARG A 324 -17.33 0.69 -8.65
CA ARG A 324 -17.11 1.81 -7.73
C ARG A 324 -16.87 3.11 -8.51
N GLY A 325 -17.66 4.13 -8.19
CA GLY A 325 -17.59 5.46 -8.81
C GLY A 325 -16.78 6.47 -7.99
N LEU A 326 -16.76 7.73 -8.45
CA LEU A 326 -16.05 8.84 -7.80
C LEU A 326 -16.43 9.03 -6.32
N HIS A 327 -17.70 8.78 -5.96
CA HIS A 327 -18.20 8.97 -4.59
C HIS A 327 -17.76 7.87 -3.62
N GLU A 328 -17.34 6.72 -4.13
CA GLU A 328 -16.85 5.56 -3.38
C GLU A 328 -15.32 5.47 -3.41
N ALA A 329 -14.65 6.51 -3.92
CA ALA A 329 -13.21 6.61 -3.92
C ALA A 329 -12.65 6.62 -2.49
N GLU A 330 -11.70 5.72 -2.26
CA GLU A 330 -10.99 5.60 -0.98
C GLU A 330 -9.68 6.36 -1.01
N PHE A 331 -9.15 6.69 0.17
CA PHE A 331 -7.79 7.21 0.28
C PHE A 331 -6.79 6.12 -0.10
N GLY A 332 -5.68 6.50 -0.74
CA GLY A 332 -4.60 5.56 -1.06
C GLY A 332 -3.92 4.99 0.19
N ASP A 333 -3.93 5.72 1.30
CA ASP A 333 -3.31 5.31 2.55
C ASP A 333 -4.22 4.34 3.32
N VAL A 334 -4.00 3.05 3.09
CA VAL A 334 -4.63 1.97 3.85
C VAL A 334 -3.60 1.35 4.81
N PRO A 335 -4.03 0.76 5.94
CA PRO A 335 -3.13 -0.05 6.75
C PRO A 335 -2.57 -1.20 5.92
N TYR A 336 -1.37 -1.66 6.23
CA TYR A 336 -0.84 -2.90 5.66
C TYR A 336 -0.91 -4.04 6.69
N PRO A 337 -1.15 -5.28 6.24
CA PRO A 337 -1.23 -6.43 7.12
C PRO A 337 0.16 -6.96 7.51
N GLU A 338 0.30 -7.34 8.78
CA GLU A 338 1.40 -8.15 9.30
C GLU A 338 0.82 -9.36 10.03
N VAL A 339 1.06 -10.57 9.51
CA VAL A 339 0.76 -11.80 10.26
C VAL A 339 1.76 -11.90 11.41
N VAL A 340 1.29 -12.06 12.64
CA VAL A 340 2.14 -12.11 13.84
C VAL A 340 2.12 -13.47 14.54
N ASP A 341 1.18 -14.34 14.17
CA ASP A 341 1.13 -15.72 14.65
C ASP A 341 0.48 -16.64 13.61
N CYS A 342 0.96 -17.89 13.57
CA CYS A 342 0.50 -18.93 12.66
C CYS A 342 0.22 -20.22 13.42
N LYS A 343 -1.04 -20.67 13.41
CA LYS A 343 -1.45 -21.89 14.09
C LYS A 343 -2.05 -22.90 13.10
N ASN A 344 -1.42 -24.07 13.00
CA ASN A 344 -1.97 -25.21 12.28
C ASN A 344 -3.01 -25.93 13.15
N ASN A 345 -4.21 -26.13 12.60
CA ASN A 345 -5.30 -26.81 13.27
C ASN A 345 -5.32 -28.32 12.95
N PRO A 346 -5.87 -29.17 13.83
CA PRO A 346 -5.93 -30.62 13.60
C PRO A 346 -6.72 -31.06 12.36
N ASP A 347 -7.61 -30.21 11.87
CA ASP A 347 -8.44 -30.44 10.67
C ASP A 347 -7.74 -30.04 9.36
N GLY A 348 -6.48 -29.61 9.43
CA GLY A 348 -5.68 -29.18 8.28
C GLY A 348 -5.86 -27.72 7.88
N THR A 349 -6.70 -26.96 8.60
CA THR A 349 -6.82 -25.51 8.40
C THR A 349 -5.70 -24.76 9.12
N VAL A 350 -5.47 -23.51 8.73
CA VAL A 350 -4.49 -22.62 9.35
C VAL A 350 -5.22 -21.40 9.89
N THR A 351 -4.97 -21.04 11.15
CA THR A 351 -5.41 -19.78 11.74
C THR A 351 -4.23 -18.81 11.75
N LEU A 352 -4.44 -17.61 11.22
CA LEU A 352 -3.46 -16.53 11.22
C LEU A 352 -3.97 -15.40 12.11
N THR A 353 -3.11 -14.92 13.01
CA THR A 353 -3.35 -13.68 13.74
C THR A 353 -2.65 -12.55 12.99
N VAL A 354 -3.37 -11.48 12.68
CA VAL A 354 -2.88 -10.41 11.82
C VAL A 354 -3.06 -9.06 12.51
N ASN A 355 -2.00 -8.26 12.56
CA ASN A 355 -2.05 -6.85 12.93
C ASN A 355 -2.20 -5.98 11.68
N ALA A 356 -2.95 -4.89 11.81
CA ALA A 356 -3.03 -3.85 10.80
C ALA A 356 -2.15 -2.66 11.19
N VAL A 357 -1.00 -2.52 10.55
CA VAL A 357 -0.06 -1.41 10.80
C VAL A 357 -0.52 -0.20 9.99
N PHE A 358 -0.74 0.95 10.65
CA PHE A 358 -1.29 2.13 10.00
C PHE A 358 -0.46 3.39 10.24
N LEU A 359 0.37 3.73 9.25
CA LEU A 359 1.27 4.89 9.30
C LEU A 359 0.52 6.22 9.49
N ARG A 360 -0.68 6.37 8.93
CA ARG A 360 -1.47 7.61 9.05
C ARG A 360 -1.99 7.84 10.47
N LYS A 361 -2.12 6.78 11.25
CA LYS A 361 -2.58 6.82 12.65
C LYS A 361 -1.44 6.59 13.64
N ASP A 362 -0.19 6.61 13.15
CA ASP A 362 1.02 6.40 13.95
C ASP A 362 0.97 5.15 14.84
N THR A 363 0.40 4.06 14.34
CA THR A 363 0.20 2.83 15.13
C THR A 363 0.69 1.60 14.38
N SER A 364 1.38 0.72 15.11
CA SER A 364 1.76 -0.65 14.73
C SER A 364 0.57 -1.61 14.73
N ARG A 365 -0.55 -1.23 15.34
CA ARG A 365 -1.71 -2.09 15.53
C ARG A 365 -2.99 -1.27 15.58
N ALA A 366 -3.43 -0.79 14.43
CA ALA A 366 -4.71 -0.09 14.27
C ALA A 366 -5.89 -1.00 14.64
N PHE A 367 -5.83 -2.26 14.28
CA PHE A 367 -6.68 -3.33 14.79
C PHE A 367 -5.96 -4.66 14.60
N ALA A 368 -6.53 -5.74 15.12
CA ALA A 368 -6.05 -7.09 14.86
C ALA A 368 -7.23 -8.02 14.55
N HIS A 369 -6.99 -9.08 13.79
CA HIS A 369 -7.99 -10.07 13.45
C HIS A 369 -7.39 -11.47 13.37
N GLU A 370 -8.26 -12.47 13.49
CA GLU A 370 -7.96 -13.87 13.25
C GLU A 370 -8.71 -14.32 12.00
N VAL A 371 -7.96 -14.83 11.02
CA VAL A 371 -8.52 -15.43 9.81
C VAL A 371 -8.20 -16.92 9.78
N VAL A 372 -9.18 -17.73 9.40
CA VAL A 372 -9.03 -19.17 9.22
C VAL A 372 -9.04 -19.50 7.73
N ILE A 373 -8.05 -20.28 7.30
CA ILE A 373 -7.79 -20.59 5.91
C ILE A 373 -7.75 -22.11 5.73
N ARG A 374 -8.34 -22.59 4.64
CA ARG A 374 -8.23 -23.97 4.16
C ARG A 374 -7.24 -24.00 3.01
N PRO A 375 -6.01 -24.50 3.20
CA PRO A 375 -5.13 -24.82 2.09
C PRO A 375 -5.77 -25.90 1.20
N LEU A 376 -5.67 -25.75 -0.11
CA LEU A 376 -6.11 -26.75 -1.09
C LEU A 376 -4.88 -27.34 -1.80
N GLU A 377 -5.10 -28.32 -2.68
CA GLU A 377 -4.02 -28.88 -3.50
C GLU A 377 -3.36 -27.80 -4.39
N GLY A 378 -2.04 -27.87 -4.54
CA GLY A 378 -1.26 -26.84 -5.25
C GLY A 378 -1.19 -25.53 -4.47
N ASP A 379 -1.39 -24.41 -5.17
CA ASP A 379 -1.38 -23.07 -4.57
C ASP A 379 -2.77 -22.54 -4.21
N GLY A 380 -3.82 -23.36 -4.39
CA GLY A 380 -5.19 -22.99 -4.06
C GLY A 380 -5.44 -22.88 -2.56
N PHE A 381 -6.39 -22.04 -2.18
CA PHE A 381 -6.84 -21.89 -0.79
C PHE A 381 -8.24 -21.27 -0.72
N GLN A 382 -8.91 -21.42 0.42
CA GLN A 382 -10.18 -20.77 0.73
C GLN A 382 -10.12 -20.08 2.09
N TYR A 383 -10.78 -18.93 2.20
CA TYR A 383 -11.07 -18.30 3.49
C TYR A 383 -12.32 -18.94 4.10
N ILE A 384 -12.24 -19.29 5.38
CA ILE A 384 -13.32 -19.97 6.13
C ILE A 384 -14.05 -18.98 7.03
N SER A 385 -13.30 -18.10 7.69
CA SER A 385 -13.85 -17.11 8.61
C SER A 385 -12.85 -16.01 8.88
N ASN A 386 -13.38 -14.85 9.28
CA ASN A 386 -12.61 -13.77 9.87
C ASN A 386 -13.26 -13.34 11.19
N ARG A 387 -12.44 -12.98 12.17
CA ARG A 387 -12.90 -12.41 13.43
C ARG A 387 -11.99 -11.28 13.86
N ILE A 388 -12.53 -10.08 14.04
CA ILE A 388 -11.83 -8.96 14.66
C ILE A 388 -11.56 -9.29 16.12
N ILE A 389 -10.30 -9.14 16.55
CA ILE A 389 -9.93 -9.29 17.95
C ILE A 389 -10.41 -8.04 18.69
N PRO A 390 -11.32 -8.16 19.67
CA PRO A 390 -11.85 -7.00 20.36
C PRO A 390 -10.76 -6.28 21.16
N SER A 391 -10.64 -4.97 20.95
CA SER A 391 -9.80 -4.08 21.73
C SER A 391 -10.46 -2.71 21.82
N PRO A 392 -10.40 -2.02 22.98
CA PRO A 392 -10.86 -0.63 23.07
C PRO A 392 -10.06 0.32 22.19
N ASP A 393 -8.84 -0.05 21.80
CA ASP A 393 -7.93 0.76 20.99
C ASP A 393 -8.09 0.50 19.47
N ASN A 394 -9.01 -0.38 19.08
CA ASN A 394 -9.27 -0.65 17.67
C ASN A 394 -9.74 0.63 16.96
N CYS A 395 -9.04 0.98 15.89
CA CYS A 395 -9.38 2.06 14.99
C CYS A 395 -10.56 1.63 14.11
N GLU A 396 -11.54 2.52 13.99
CA GLU A 396 -12.57 2.40 12.98
C GLU A 396 -11.95 2.42 11.56
N PRO A 397 -12.42 1.58 10.62
CA PRO A 397 -11.85 1.44 9.28
C PRO A 397 -12.20 2.61 8.35
N THR A 398 -11.87 3.85 8.73
CA THR A 398 -12.23 5.08 8.01
C THR A 398 -11.58 5.22 6.64
N TRP A 399 -10.60 4.37 6.30
CA TRP A 399 -9.99 4.31 4.97
C TRP A 399 -10.92 3.66 3.94
N ARG A 400 -11.81 2.75 4.38
CA ARG A 400 -12.77 2.07 3.51
C ARG A 400 -14.03 2.90 3.35
N ARG A 401 -14.57 2.93 2.12
CA ARG A 401 -15.95 3.36 1.86
C ARG A 401 -16.78 2.15 1.41
N ALA A 402 -17.89 1.91 2.09
CA ALA A 402 -18.86 0.92 1.63
C ALA A 402 -19.40 1.30 0.24
N ARG A 403 -19.83 0.30 -0.54
CA ARG A 403 -20.53 0.58 -1.79
C ARG A 403 -21.83 1.34 -1.52
N LEU A 404 -22.24 2.16 -2.49
CA LEU A 404 -23.48 2.91 -2.41
C LEU A 404 -24.66 1.95 -2.32
N THR A 405 -25.56 2.25 -1.39
CA THR A 405 -26.90 1.65 -1.38
C THR A 405 -27.66 2.04 -2.65
N GLU A 406 -28.72 1.31 -2.97
CA GLU A 406 -29.54 1.59 -4.14
C GLU A 406 -30.11 3.02 -4.11
N GLU A 407 -30.53 3.50 -2.94
CA GLU A 407 -31.04 4.85 -2.72
C GLU A 407 -29.96 5.92 -2.98
N GLN A 408 -28.77 5.75 -2.39
CA GLN A 408 -27.66 6.69 -2.58
C GLN A 408 -27.19 6.73 -4.04
N TRP A 409 -27.13 5.57 -4.69
CA TRP A 409 -26.76 5.49 -6.09
C TRP A 409 -27.78 6.22 -6.97
N LYS A 410 -29.08 6.03 -6.71
CA LYS A 410 -30.15 6.74 -7.44
C LYS A 410 -30.07 8.25 -7.23
N GLU A 411 -29.83 8.71 -6.01
CA GLU A 411 -29.70 10.14 -5.70
C GLU A 411 -28.54 10.81 -6.47
N LEU A 412 -27.42 10.09 -6.62
CA LEU A 412 -26.22 10.62 -7.26
C LEU A 412 -26.24 10.53 -8.79
N TYR A 413 -26.87 9.48 -9.35
CA TYR A 413 -26.74 9.13 -10.77
C TYR A 413 -28.05 9.12 -11.57
N SER A 414 -29.21 9.29 -10.95
CA SER A 414 -30.49 9.39 -11.67
C SER A 414 -30.80 10.85 -12.04
N HIS A 415 -30.27 11.31 -13.17
CA HIS A 415 -30.59 12.61 -13.76
C HIS A 415 -31.45 12.49 -15.01
#